data_AF-A0AAN9E3M7-F1
#
_entry.id   AF-A0AAN9E3M7-F1
#
_cell.length_a   1.000
_cell.length_b   1.000
_cell.length_c   1.000
_cell.angle_alpha   90.00
_cell.angle_beta   90.00
_cell.angle_gamma   90.00
#
_symmetry.space_group_name_H-M   'P 1'
#
loop_
_entity.id
_entity.type
_entity.pdbx_description
1 polymer ?
#
loop_
_entity_poly.entity_id
_entity_poly.type
_entity_poly.pdbx_seq_one_letter_code
_entity_poly.pdbx_strand_id
1 'polypeptide(L)'
;MLSRYIYRLKGSVLSVGALKTLYKVNDMMQFFQEGDTEGMVAAFEQVKLENENLRMKVEPYFELLDQVGSYEKACNSESQAGSSVTVQSPRKSSSEV
;
A
#
# COMPACT_ATOMS: atom_id res chain seq x y z
N MET A 1 -14.99 22.49 9.17
CA MET A 1 -14.62 21.64 8.00
C MET A 1 -13.16 21.20 8.04
N LEU A 2 -12.20 22.12 8.24
CA LEU A 2 -10.75 21.82 8.23
C LEU A 2 -10.33 20.76 9.26
N SER A 3 -10.83 20.84 10.50
CA SER A 3 -10.50 19.91 11.60
C SER A 3 -10.75 18.45 11.22
N ARG A 4 -11.85 18.16 10.52
CA ARG A 4 -12.18 16.79 10.06
C ARG A 4 -11.08 16.25 9.14
N TYR A 5 -10.51 17.06 8.25
CA TYR A 5 -9.43 16.64 7.37
C TYR A 5 -8.14 16.36 8.15
N ILE A 6 -7.82 17.20 9.15
CA ILE A 6 -6.64 17.01 10.01
C ILE A 6 -6.75 15.68 10.79
N TYR A 7 -7.89 15.39 11.39
CA TYR A 7 -8.11 14.12 12.10
C TYR A 7 -8.06 12.91 11.17
N ARG A 8 -8.62 13.00 9.96
CA ARG A 8 -8.54 11.93 8.95
C ARG A 8 -7.10 11.69 8.50
N LEU A 9 -6.34 12.76 8.27
CA LEU A 9 -4.93 12.67 7.94
C LEU A 9 -4.16 11.99 9.07
N LYS A 10 -4.37 12.40 10.32
CA LYS A 10 -3.75 11.78 11.50
C LYS A 10 -4.01 10.27 11.57
N GLY A 11 -5.25 9.86 11.40
CA GLY A 11 -5.62 8.44 11.40
C GLY A 11 -4.94 7.66 10.28
N SER A 12 -4.89 8.22 9.08
CA SER A 12 -4.24 7.59 7.92
C SER A 12 -2.73 7.41 8.15
N VAL A 13 -2.06 8.46 8.61
CA VAL A 13 -0.62 8.46 8.91
C VAL A 13 -0.31 7.45 10.02
N LEU A 14 -1.14 7.39 11.07
CA LEU A 14 -0.99 6.42 12.16
C LEU A 14 -1.17 4.97 11.66
N SER A 15 -2.16 4.71 10.81
CA SER A 15 -2.46 3.37 10.30
C SER A 15 -1.34 2.77 9.44
N VAL A 16 -0.59 3.62 8.75
CA VAL A 16 0.57 3.24 7.90
C VAL A 16 1.88 3.19 8.72
N GLY A 17 1.86 3.66 9.97
CA GLY A 17 3.06 3.72 10.82
C GLY A 17 4.04 4.84 10.44
N ALA A 18 3.56 5.90 9.78
CA ALA A 18 4.37 7.03 9.33
C ALA A 18 4.68 8.01 10.47
N LEU A 19 5.50 7.58 11.42
CA LEU A 19 5.71 8.26 12.71
C LEU A 19 6.25 9.70 12.59
N LYS A 20 7.18 9.96 11.65
CA LYS A 20 7.72 11.32 11.46
C LYS A 20 6.67 12.30 10.96
N THR A 21 5.90 11.88 9.95
CA THR A 21 4.76 12.65 9.43
C THR A 21 3.72 12.85 10.53
N LEU A 22 3.50 11.86 11.41
CA LEU A 22 2.54 11.95 12.50
C LEU A 22 2.89 13.08 13.49
N TYR A 23 4.16 13.22 13.84
CA TYR A 23 4.59 14.33 14.70
C TYR A 23 4.26 15.68 14.08
N LYS A 24 4.51 15.88 12.79
CA LYS A 24 4.17 17.13 12.09
C LYS A 24 2.67 17.38 11.98
N VAL A 25 1.87 16.32 11.82
CA VAL A 25 0.40 16.43 11.86
C VAL A 25 -0.10 16.82 13.25
N ASN A 26 0.56 16.34 14.33
CA ASN A 26 0.23 16.75 15.69
C ASN A 26 0.58 18.22 15.94
N ASP A 27 1.76 18.68 15.50
CA ASP A 27 2.16 20.09 15.56
C ASP A 27 1.13 20.98 14.83
N MET A 28 0.74 20.59 13.61
CA MET A 28 -0.27 21.29 12.82
C MET A 28 -1.63 21.36 13.51
N MET A 29 -2.01 20.31 14.24
CA MET A 29 -3.26 20.25 14.98
C MET A 29 -3.22 21.11 16.25
N GLN A 30 -2.06 21.26 16.88
CA GLN A 30 -1.86 22.19 17.99
C GLN A 30 -2.04 23.64 17.51
N PHE A 31 -1.34 24.05 16.44
CA PHE A 31 -1.52 25.40 15.88
C PHE A 31 -2.96 25.68 15.44
N PHE A 32 -3.64 24.66 14.90
CA PHE A 32 -5.07 24.78 14.56
C PHE A 32 -5.96 25.03 15.80
N GLN A 33 -5.65 24.42 16.94
CA GLN A 33 -6.40 24.64 18.19
C GLN A 33 -6.10 26.00 18.82
N GLU A 34 -4.87 26.49 18.67
CA GLU A 34 -4.43 27.80 19.15
C GLU A 34 -4.91 28.95 18.26
N GLY A 35 -5.42 28.65 17.06
CA GLY A 35 -5.82 29.65 16.07
C GLY A 35 -4.64 30.31 15.35
N ASP A 36 -3.43 29.76 15.49
CA ASP A 36 -2.23 30.22 14.81
C ASP A 36 -2.20 29.72 13.36
N THR A 37 -2.62 30.59 12.45
CA THR A 37 -2.66 30.28 11.02
C THR A 37 -1.26 30.18 10.40
N GLU A 38 -0.29 30.96 10.89
CA GLU A 38 1.06 30.96 10.33
C GLU A 38 1.80 29.67 10.73
N GLY A 39 1.74 29.33 12.02
CA GLY A 39 2.26 28.06 12.54
C GLY A 39 1.61 26.85 11.86
N MET A 40 0.29 26.89 11.62
CA MET A 40 -0.41 25.82 10.92
C MET A 40 0.10 25.64 9.48
N VAL A 41 0.30 26.73 8.73
CA VAL A 41 0.82 26.67 7.35
C VAL A 41 2.25 26.15 7.33
N ALA A 42 3.10 26.64 8.23
CA ALA A 42 4.48 26.15 8.35
C ALA A 42 4.52 24.65 8.69
N ALA A 43 3.70 24.20 9.63
CA ALA A 43 3.58 22.79 9.99
C ALA A 43 3.05 21.95 8.82
N PHE A 44 2.12 22.47 8.02
CA PHE A 44 1.60 21.78 6.84
C PHE A 44 2.67 21.56 5.77
N GLU A 45 3.55 22.55 5.53
CA GLU A 45 4.69 22.37 4.62
C GLU A 45 5.67 21.30 5.14
N GLN A 46 5.87 21.21 6.46
CA GLN A 46 6.66 20.13 7.06
C GLN A 46 6.00 18.75 6.90
N VAL A 47 4.67 18.67 6.99
CA VAL A 47 3.92 17.43 6.71
C VAL A 47 4.15 16.96 5.27
N LYS A 48 4.10 17.88 4.30
CA LYS A 48 4.37 17.57 2.88
C LYS A 48 5.80 17.07 2.68
N LEU A 49 6.78 17.75 3.28
CA LEU A 49 8.19 17.36 3.20
C LEU A 49 8.44 15.95 3.72
N GLU A 50 7.93 15.63 4.91
CA GLU A 50 8.11 14.29 5.51
C GLU A 50 7.32 13.22 4.75
N ASN A 51 6.18 13.57 4.14
CA ASN A 51 5.43 12.64 3.29
C ASN A 51 6.20 12.29 2.01
N GLU A 52 6.81 13.26 1.35
CA GLU A 52 7.70 13.02 0.20
C GLU A 52 8.95 12.23 0.61
N ASN A 53 9.53 12.51 1.78
CA ASN A 53 10.66 11.74 2.30
C ASN A 53 10.29 10.26 2.52
N LEU A 54 9.11 10.02 3.08
CA LEU A 54 8.58 8.66 3.24
C LEU A 54 8.37 8.00 1.88
N ARG A 55 7.76 8.70 0.93
CA ARG A 55 7.51 8.18 -0.42
C ARG A 55 8.82 7.75 -1.09
N MET A 56 9.83 8.61 -1.12
CA MET A 56 11.14 8.30 -1.72
C MET A 56 11.82 7.06 -1.11
N LYS A 57 11.52 6.73 0.16
CA LYS A 57 12.07 5.55 0.83
C LYS A 57 11.33 4.26 0.50
N VAL A 58 10.03 4.35 0.22
CA VAL A 58 9.19 3.17 -0.03
C VAL A 58 9.06 2.88 -1.53
N GLU A 59 9.16 3.89 -2.39
CA GLU A 59 9.07 3.74 -3.85
C GLU A 59 10.04 2.67 -4.42
N PRO A 60 11.32 2.59 -4.00
CA PRO A 60 12.23 1.53 -4.46
C PRO A 60 11.77 0.11 -4.08
N TYR A 61 11.09 -0.04 -2.94
CA TYR A 61 10.56 -1.32 -2.51
C TYR A 61 9.40 -1.78 -3.41
N PHE A 62 8.54 -0.84 -3.81
CA PHE A 62 7.46 -1.13 -4.76
C PHE A 62 7.98 -1.48 -6.16
N GLU A 63 9.02 -0.77 -6.63
CA GLU A 63 9.69 -1.10 -7.89
C GLU A 63 10.28 -2.52 -7.87
N LEU A 64 10.90 -2.91 -6.76
CA LEU A 64 11.45 -4.26 -6.61
C LEU A 64 10.36 -5.33 -6.53
N LEU A 65 9.26 -5.06 -5.81
CA LEU A 65 8.11 -5.97 -5.76
C LEU A 65 7.49 -6.20 -7.15
N ASP A 66 7.38 -5.15 -7.97
CA ASP A 66 6.85 -5.25 -9.32
C ASP A 66 7.76 -6.09 -10.24
N GLN A 67 9.08 -5.94 -10.09
CA GLN A 67 10.06 -6.77 -10.81
C GLN A 67 9.95 -8.26 -10.41
N VAL A 68 9.83 -8.56 -9.12
CA VAL A 68 9.67 -9.94 -8.63
C VAL A 68 8.33 -10.53 -9.06
N GLY A 69 7.23 -9.78 -8.96
CA GLY A 69 5.92 -10.22 -9.44
C GLY A 69 5.89 -10.50 -10.94
N SER A 70 6.61 -9.69 -11.71
CA SER A 70 6.82 -9.92 -13.15
C SER A 70 7.67 -11.17 -13.42
N TYR A 71 8.69 -11.43 -12.60
CA TYR A 71 9.53 -12.62 -12.70
C TYR A 71 8.75 -13.92 -12.38
N GLU A 72 7.93 -13.93 -11.32
CA GLU A 72 7.11 -15.11 -10.99
C GLU A 72 6.06 -15.41 -12.06
N LYS A 73 5.48 -14.36 -12.67
CA LYS A 73 4.54 -14.51 -13.77
C LYS A 73 5.20 -15.07 -15.03
N ALA A 74 6.43 -14.66 -15.33
CA ALA A 74 7.22 -15.20 -16.44
C ALA A 74 7.61 -16.68 -16.18
N CYS A 75 8.09 -17.00 -14.98
CA CYS A 75 8.53 -18.35 -14.61
C CYS A 75 7.35 -19.36 -14.55
N ASN A 76 6.16 -18.91 -14.15
CA ASN A 76 4.95 -19.74 -14.18
C ASN A 76 4.35 -19.94 -15.59
N SER A 77 4.79 -19.18 -16.59
CA SER A 77 4.37 -19.38 -17.98
C SER A 77 5.24 -20.38 -18.75
N GLU A 78 6.44 -20.74 -18.24
CA GLU A 78 7.34 -21.72 -18.87
C GLU A 78 7.09 -23.17 -18.40
N SER A 79 6.32 -23.40 -17.33
CA SER A 79 5.95 -24.76 -16.88
C SER A 79 4.68 -25.34 -17.53
N GLN A 80 4.07 -24.64 -18.50
CA GLN A 80 2.91 -25.14 -19.25
C GLN A 80 3.22 -25.40 -20.73
N ALA A 81 4.43 -25.86 -21.03
CA ALA A 81 4.79 -26.39 -22.35
C ALA A 81 5.36 -27.81 -22.22
N GLY A 82 4.66 -28.72 -21.54
CA GLY A 82 5.18 -30.08 -21.37
C GLY A 82 4.36 -31.02 -20.50
N SER A 83 3.06 -31.15 -20.71
CA SER A 83 2.37 -32.39 -20.33
C SER A 83 1.12 -32.62 -21.19
N SER A 84 1.34 -33.13 -22.39
CA SER A 84 0.33 -33.93 -23.07
C SER A 84 0.48 -35.35 -22.53
N VAL A 85 -0.30 -35.71 -21.52
CA VAL A 85 -0.63 -37.10 -21.21
C VAL A 85 -2.13 -37.17 -21.07
N THR A 86 -2.78 -37.59 -22.15
CA THR A 86 -4.15 -38.09 -22.13
C THR A 86 -4.13 -39.46 -21.49
N VAL A 87 -4.73 -39.64 -20.31
CA VAL A 87 -5.16 -40.97 -19.86
C VAL A 87 -6.62 -40.89 -19.42
N GLN A 88 -7.42 -41.70 -20.10
CA GLN A 88 -8.87 -41.80 -20.05
C GLN A 88 -9.37 -42.25 -18.67
N SER A 89 -10.48 -41.65 -18.23
CA SER A 89 -11.28 -42.11 -17.09
C SER A 89 -12.07 -43.37 -17.50
N PRO A 90 -12.05 -44.47 -16.74
CA PRO A 90 -12.89 -45.63 -17.03
C PRO A 90 -14.36 -45.30 -16.75
N ARG A 91 -15.23 -45.54 -17.75
CA ARG A 91 -16.68 -45.50 -17.59
C ARG A 91 -17.11 -46.51 -16.52
N LYS A 92 -17.87 -46.08 -15.51
CA LYS A 92 -18.67 -47.00 -14.70
C LYS A 92 -19.74 -47.63 -15.60
N SER A 93 -19.63 -48.94 -15.83
CA SER A 93 -20.72 -49.76 -16.32
C SER A 93 -21.78 -49.84 -15.22
N SER A 94 -22.93 -49.21 -15.47
CA SER A 94 -24.17 -49.57 -14.78
C SER A 94 -24.63 -50.91 -15.35
N SER A 95 -24.76 -51.94 -14.51
CA SER A 95 -25.55 -53.13 -14.84
C SER A 95 -26.51 -53.37 -13.70
N GLU A 96 -27.79 -53.28 -14.03
CA GLU A 96 -28.94 -53.62 -13.20
C GLU A 96 -28.93 -55.10 -12.80
N VAL A 97 -29.32 -55.37 -11.55
CA VAL A 97 -30.31 -56.40 -11.17
C VAL A 97 -30.93 -56.01 -9.83
#